data_AF-F4L2T8-F1
#
_entry.id   AF-F4L2T8-F1
#
_cell.length_a   1.000
_cell.length_b   1.000
_cell.length_c   1.000
_cell.angle_alpha   90.00
_cell.angle_beta   90.00
_cell.angle_gamma   90.00
#
_symmetry.space_group_name_H-M   'P 1'
#
loop_
_entity.id
_entity.type
_entity.pdbx_description
1 polymer ?
#
loop_
_entity_poly.entity_id
_entity_poly.type
_entity_poly.pdbx_seq_one_letter_code
_entity_poly.pdbx_strand_id
1 'polypeptide(L)'
;MSIVLDLPTEVWSRFYSLVQKRENHTITDTELAELIELTDSIDLAHAQRMEALVELAVLQNKPLEALMDELGIGPQAYESDQEN
;
A
#
# COMPACT_ATOMS: atom_id res chain seq x y z
N MET A 1 9.67 -9.63 -7.78
CA MET A 1 9.38 -9.90 -6.35
C MET A 1 8.75 -8.63 -5.82
N SER A 2 7.42 -8.52 -5.95
CA SER A 2 6.70 -7.29 -5.64
C SER A 2 6.69 -7.07 -4.13
N ILE A 3 7.23 -5.94 -3.69
CA ILE A 3 7.15 -5.52 -2.30
C ILE A 3 5.72 -4.99 -2.06
N VAL A 4 4.79 -5.93 -1.95
CA VAL A 4 3.64 -5.76 -1.06
C VAL A 4 4.23 -5.36 0.27
N LEU A 5 3.74 -4.28 0.88
CA LEU A 5 4.15 -3.89 2.23
C LEU A 5 4.23 -5.12 3.12
N ASP A 6 5.22 -5.18 4.02
CA ASP A 6 5.32 -6.16 5.12
C ASP A 6 4.16 -5.98 6.14
N LEU A 7 2.94 -5.80 5.66
CA LEU A 7 1.73 -5.96 6.42
C LEU A 7 1.37 -7.45 6.39
N PRO A 8 0.96 -8.03 7.52
CA PRO A 8 0.48 -9.39 7.56
C PRO A 8 -0.60 -9.60 6.50
N THR A 9 -0.57 -10.74 5.82
CA THR A 9 -1.60 -11.12 4.83
C THR A 9 -3.02 -11.02 5.41
N GLU A 10 -3.16 -11.21 6.72
CA GLU A 10 -4.40 -11.03 7.46
C GLU A 10 -4.92 -9.58 7.43
N VAL A 11 -4.03 -8.58 7.51
CA VAL A 11 -4.39 -7.16 7.46
C VAL A 11 -4.89 -6.80 6.06
N TRP A 12 -4.21 -7.26 5.01
CA TRP A 12 -4.66 -7.07 3.63
C TRP A 12 -6.00 -7.75 3.36
N SER A 13 -6.17 -8.99 3.82
CA SER A 13 -7.43 -9.72 3.71
C SER A 13 -8.59 -8.97 4.39
N ARG A 14 -8.34 -8.43 5.60
CA ARG A 14 -9.32 -7.63 6.33
C ARG A 14 -9.67 -6.35 5.58
N PHE A 15 -8.66 -5.61 5.11
CA PHE A 15 -8.85 -4.40 4.31
C PHE A 15 -9.70 -4.67 3.08
N TYR A 16 -9.37 -5.67 2.26
CA TYR A 16 -10.14 -6.01 1.07
C TYR A 16 -11.58 -6.43 1.39
N SER A 17 -11.79 -7.16 2.50
CA SER A 17 -13.13 -7.52 2.96
C SER A 17 -13.97 -6.29 3.34
N LEU A 18 -13.37 -5.33 4.05
CA LEU A 18 -14.04 -4.08 4.44
C LEU A 18 -14.34 -3.20 3.22
N VAL A 19 -13.40 -3.10 2.27
CA VAL A 19 -13.64 -2.42 0.99
C VAL A 19 -14.80 -3.06 0.26
N GLN A 20 -14.84 -4.40 0.14
CA GLN A 20 -15.95 -5.09 -0.52
C GLN A 20 -17.31 -4.84 0.18
N LYS A 21 -17.33 -4.81 1.51
CA LYS A 21 -18.54 -4.45 2.28
C LYS A 21 -18.97 -3.01 2.04
N ARG A 22 -18.02 -2.07 1.91
CA ARG A 22 -18.29 -0.68 1.57
C ARG A 22 -18.93 -0.56 0.18
N GLU A 23 -18.34 -1.22 -0.82
CA GLU A 23 -18.87 -1.24 -2.20
C GLU A 23 -20.27 -1.87 -2.27
N ASN A 24 -20.52 -2.90 -1.44
CA ASN A 24 -21.84 -3.54 -1.34
C ASN A 24 -22.82 -2.79 -0.43
N HIS A 25 -22.43 -1.65 0.16
CA HIS A 25 -23.22 -0.90 1.15
C HIS A 25 -23.69 -1.73 2.35
N THR A 26 -22.97 -2.80 2.69
CA THR A 26 -23.24 -3.68 3.85
C THR A 26 -22.31 -3.41 5.04
N ILE A 27 -21.42 -2.43 4.90
CA ILE A 27 -20.48 -2.03 5.95
C ILE A 27 -21.23 -1.35 7.11
N THR A 28 -20.89 -1.75 8.33
CA THR A 28 -21.38 -1.08 9.55
C THR A 28 -20.52 0.13 9.89
N ASP A 29 -21.04 1.05 10.73
CA ASP A 29 -20.28 2.23 11.16
C ASP A 29 -18.96 1.86 11.86
N THR A 30 -18.96 0.77 12.64
CA THR A 30 -17.75 0.24 13.30
C THR A 30 -16.74 -0.29 12.30
N GLU A 31 -17.20 -1.01 11.28
CA GLU A 31 -16.33 -1.53 10.21
C GLU A 31 -15.82 -0.41 9.30
N LEU A 32 -16.59 0.65 9.11
CA LEU A 32 -16.15 1.83 8.36
C LEU A 32 -15.07 2.58 9.13
N ALA A 33 -15.22 2.75 10.45
CA ALA A 33 -14.17 3.33 11.29
C ALA A 33 -12.89 2.49 11.24
N GLU A 34 -13.00 1.15 11.30
CA GLU A 34 -11.88 0.23 11.13
C GLU A 34 -11.21 0.38 9.76
N LEU A 35 -11.98 0.53 8.68
CA LEU A 35 -11.44 0.76 7.34
C LEU A 35 -10.66 2.08 7.25
N ILE A 36 -11.15 3.14 7.89
CA ILE A 36 -10.48 4.44 7.94
C ILE A 36 -9.13 4.31 8.68
N GLU A 37 -9.13 3.71 9.87
CA GLU A 37 -7.91 3.53 10.66
C GLU A 37 -6.86 2.65 9.93
N LEU A 38 -7.32 1.60 9.24
CA LEU A 38 -6.46 0.75 8.42
C LEU A 38 -5.86 1.53 7.23
N THR A 39 -6.66 2.35 6.56
CA THR A 39 -6.21 3.19 5.44
C THR A 39 -5.16 4.20 5.92
N ASP A 40 -5.43 4.90 7.01
CA ASP A 40 -4.51 5.88 7.59
C ASP A 40 -3.17 5.25 7.97
N SER A 41 -3.21 4.03 8.54
CA SER A 41 -2.01 3.28 8.90
C SER A 41 -1.18 2.86 7.68
N ILE A 42 -1.84 2.45 6.60
CA ILE A 42 -1.17 2.10 5.33
C ILE A 42 -0.53 3.35 4.72
N ASP A 43 -1.25 4.46 4.67
CA ASP A 43 -0.76 5.72 4.10
C ASP A 43 0.41 6.29 4.89
N LEU A 44 0.37 6.20 6.22
CA LEU A 44 1.50 6.59 7.06
C LEU A 44 2.74 5.72 6.81
N ALA A 45 2.56 4.41 6.72
CA ALA A 45 3.66 3.49 6.40
C ALA A 45 4.23 3.76 5.00
N HIS A 46 3.38 4.10 4.01
CA HIS A 46 3.80 4.53 2.69
C HIS A 46 4.62 5.83 2.73
N ALA A 47 4.16 6.83 3.48
CA ALA A 47 4.86 8.11 3.62
C ALA A 47 6.24 7.93 4.25
N GLN A 48 6.33 7.17 5.35
CA GLN A 48 7.60 6.86 6.03
C GLN A 48 8.56 6.09 5.10
N ARG A 49 8.03 5.13 4.33
CA ARG A 49 8.84 4.40 3.34
C ARG A 49 9.37 5.33 2.26
N MET A 50 8.55 6.26 1.76
CA MET A 50 8.98 7.23 0.75
C MET A 50 10.07 8.15 1.30
N GLU A 51 9.92 8.63 2.52
CA GLU A 51 10.94 9.42 3.21
C GLU A 51 12.26 8.65 3.34
N ALA A 52 12.22 7.39 3.81
CA ALA A 52 13.40 6.54 3.91
C ALA A 52 14.06 6.26 2.55
N LEU A 53 13.28 6.13 1.47
CA LEU A 53 13.82 5.96 0.11
C LEU A 53 14.52 7.22 -0.39
N VAL A 54 13.98 8.40 -0.10
CA VAL A 54 14.61 9.68 -0.42
C VAL A 54 15.92 9.83 0.33
N GLU A 55 15.94 9.55 1.63
CA GLU A 55 17.18 9.57 2.43
C GLU A 55 18.22 8.59 1.89
N LEU A 56 17.79 7.37 1.56
CA LEU A 56 18.67 6.35 1.00
C LEU A 56 19.24 6.76 -0.38
N ALA A 57 18.44 7.41 -1.22
CA ALA A 57 18.88 7.92 -2.52
C ALA A 57 19.96 8.99 -2.35
N VAL A 58 19.79 9.89 -1.38
CA VAL A 58 20.78 10.92 -1.02
C VAL A 58 22.08 10.27 -0.52
N LEU A 59 21.99 9.30 0.39
CA LEU A 59 23.17 8.60 0.94
C LEU A 59 23.95 7.84 -0.13
N GLN A 60 23.25 7.24 -1.11
CA GLN A 60 23.88 6.53 -2.21
C GLN A 60 24.28 7.43 -3.38
N ASN A 61 23.96 8.73 -3.33
CA ASN A 61 24.17 9.69 -4.40
C ASN A 61 23.59 9.20 -5.75
N LYS A 62 22.39 8.60 -5.69
CA LYS A 62 21.65 8.08 -6.84
C LYS A 62 20.34 8.83 -7.00
N PRO A 63 19.82 8.96 -8.23
CA PRO A 63 18.46 9.44 -8.42
C PRO A 63 17.47 8.45 -7.81
N LEU A 64 16.43 8.98 -7.16
CA LEU A 64 15.40 8.19 -6.47
C LEU A 64 14.80 7.11 -7.37
N GLU A 65 14.50 7.44 -8.64
CA GLU A 65 13.94 6.51 -9.62
C GLU A 65 14.87 5.31 -9.89
N ALA A 66 16.19 5.53 -9.97
CA ALA A 66 17.13 4.43 -10.18
C ALA A 66 17.27 3.54 -8.94
N LEU A 67 17.24 4.14 -7.74
CA LEU A 67 17.22 3.36 -6.49
C LEU A 67 15.92 2.56 -6.37
N MET A 68 14.80 3.17 -6.75
CA MET A 68 13.50 2.51 -6.78
C MET A 68 13.48 1.33 -7.77
N ASP A 69 14.04 1.48 -8.96
CA ASP A 69 14.20 0.39 -9.93
C ASP A 69 15.11 -0.74 -9.39
N GLU A 70 16.26 -0.40 -8.80
CA GLU A 70 17.18 -1.37 -8.18
C GLU A 70 16.53 -2.17 -7.03
N LEU A 71 15.65 -1.52 -6.27
CA LEU A 71 14.88 -2.13 -5.18
C LEU A 71 13.60 -2.82 -5.67
N GLY A 72 13.28 -2.76 -6.97
CA GLY A 72 12.05 -3.31 -7.53
C GLY A 72 10.76 -2.58 -7.07
N ILE A 73 10.89 -1.31 -6.70
CA ILE A 73 9.83 -0.43 -6.22
C ILE A 73 9.36 0.42 -7.40
N GLY A 74 8.51 -0.14 -8.27
CA GLY A 74 7.89 0.59 -9.36
C GLY A 74 6.39 0.79 -9.14
N PRO A 75 5.74 1.73 -9.86
CA PRO A 75 4.29 1.70 -9.97
C PRO A 75 3.92 0.31 -10.48
N GLN A 76 3.28 -0.50 -9.63
CA GLN A 76 2.52 -1.63 -10.14
C GLN A 76 1.49 -0.97 -11.05
N ALA A 77 1.59 -1.20 -12.36
CA ALA A 77 0.38 -1.15 -13.15
C ALA A 77 -0.57 -2.04 -12.36
N TYR A 78 -1.66 -1.46 -11.83
CA TYR A 78 -2.79 -2.26 -11.43
C TYR A 78 -3.21 -2.95 -12.73
N GLU A 79 -2.63 -4.12 -13.01
CA GLU A 79 -3.26 -5.13 -13.83
C GLU A 79 -4.57 -5.37 -13.10
N SER A 80 -5.56 -4.62 -13.56
CA SER A 80 -6.93 -4.81 -13.24
C SER A 80 -7.21 -6.13 -13.93
N ASP A 81 -6.91 -7.24 -13.25
CA ASP A 81 -7.53 -8.55 -13.49
C ASP A 81 -9.02 -8.45 -13.09
N GLN A 82 -9.69 -7.43 -13.61
CA GLN A 82 -11.10 -7.42 -13.94
C GLN A 82 -11.17 -7.54 -15.46
N GLU A 83 -10.79 -8.70 -16.00
CA GLU A 83 -11.22 -9.07 -17.34
C GLU A 83 -11.76 -10.51 -17.36
N ASN A 84 -13.09 -10.56 -17.30
CA ASN A 84 -14.02 -11.60 -17.80
C ASN A 84 -14.26 -12.88 -16.99
#